data_AF-A0A1G3LV76-F1
#
_entry.id   AF-A0A1G3LV76-F1
#
_cell.length_a   1.000
_cell.length_b   1.000
_cell.length_c   1.000
_cell.angle_alpha   90.00
_cell.angle_beta   90.00
_cell.angle_gamma   90.00
#
_symmetry.space_group_name_H-M   'P 1'
#
loop_
_entity.id
_entity.type
_entity.pdbx_description
1 polymer ?
#
loop_
_entity_poly.entity_id
_entity_poly.type
_entity_poly.pdbx_seq_one_letter_code
_entity_poly.pdbx_strand_id
1 'polypeptide(L)'
;MLARRGFVPPGLIFPVSAAMLRNRRHYDEILERYSRAFLPWIDYALDDRGAMTVRNDAGALYRYPDLTLQAEALYGFVRDTIDRELVAELDFLVTYDTVKRRMVTVVDMPDRRADLFIRLCLQGKGRLSKTRRDQFPELTDNELERLESIVSEEMIKLPDSGS
;
A
#
# COMPACT_ATOMS: atom_id res chain seq x y z
N MET A 1 -16.04 -2.81 6.31
CA MET A 1 -16.96 -3.44 5.34
C MET A 1 -16.24 -4.22 4.23
N LEU A 2 -15.05 -3.82 3.76
CA LEU A 2 -14.28 -4.62 2.78
C LEU A 2 -13.63 -5.89 3.37
N ALA A 3 -12.88 -5.78 4.47
CA ALA A 3 -12.22 -6.93 5.12
C ALA A 3 -13.22 -8.03 5.56
N ARG A 4 -14.47 -7.65 5.83
CA ARG A 4 -15.54 -8.56 6.25
C ARG A 4 -16.22 -9.33 5.12
N ARG A 5 -16.02 -8.91 3.85
CA ARG A 5 -16.61 -9.55 2.67
C ARG A 5 -15.63 -10.46 1.91
N GLY A 6 -14.44 -10.70 2.45
CA GLY A 6 -13.47 -11.65 1.88
C GLY A 6 -12.74 -11.15 0.63
N PHE A 7 -12.81 -9.86 0.31
CA PHE A 7 -12.09 -9.26 -0.83
C PHE A 7 -10.57 -9.18 -0.62
N VAL A 8 -10.10 -9.53 0.59
CA VAL A 8 -8.70 -9.40 0.99
C VAL A 8 -8.34 -10.63 1.84
N PRO A 9 -7.20 -11.29 1.62
CA PRO A 9 -6.75 -12.36 2.47
C PRO A 9 -6.66 -11.93 3.95
N PRO A 10 -6.91 -12.83 4.91
CA PRO A 10 -6.76 -12.52 6.32
C PRO A 10 -5.34 -11.99 6.61
N GLY A 11 -5.24 -10.84 7.27
CA GLY A 11 -3.96 -10.23 7.65
C GLY A 11 -3.43 -9.15 6.69
N LEU A 12 -4.06 -8.95 5.52
CA LEU A 12 -3.64 -7.92 4.57
C LEU A 12 -4.53 -6.67 4.69
N ILE A 13 -3.90 -5.49 4.70
CA ILE A 13 -4.59 -4.20 4.79
C ILE A 13 -4.89 -3.74 3.36
N PHE A 14 -6.15 -3.51 3.05
CA PHE A 14 -6.53 -3.00 1.72
C PHE A 14 -6.03 -1.57 1.50
N PRO A 15 -5.13 -1.30 0.55
CA PRO A 15 -4.43 -0.01 0.47
C PRO A 15 -5.22 1.08 -0.30
N VAL A 16 -6.54 1.18 -0.09
CA VAL A 16 -7.37 2.17 -0.80
C VAL A 16 -6.91 3.62 -0.60
N SER A 17 -6.34 3.93 0.57
CA SER A 17 -5.80 5.25 0.87
C SER A 17 -4.60 5.61 -0.02
N ALA A 18 -3.80 4.64 -0.44
CA ALA A 18 -2.68 4.87 -1.35
C ALA A 18 -3.18 5.21 -2.77
N ALA A 19 -4.20 4.48 -3.25
CA ALA A 19 -4.86 4.78 -4.52
C ALA A 19 -5.52 6.17 -4.53
N MET A 20 -6.18 6.55 -3.42
CA MET A 20 -6.74 7.88 -3.25
C MET A 20 -5.66 8.97 -3.22
N LEU A 21 -4.52 8.72 -2.56
CA LEU A 21 -3.41 9.67 -2.49
C LEU A 21 -2.73 9.89 -3.85
N ARG A 22 -2.56 8.82 -4.65
CA ARG A 22 -2.04 8.91 -6.02
C ARG A 22 -2.92 9.80 -6.89
N ASN A 23 -4.23 9.78 -6.67
CA ASN A 23 -5.19 10.61 -7.39
C ASN A 23 -5.85 11.66 -6.50
N ARG A 24 -5.02 12.35 -5.70
CA ARG A 24 -5.47 13.33 -4.70
C ARG A 24 -6.34 14.42 -5.29
N ARG A 25 -6.00 14.93 -6.48
CA ARG A 25 -6.78 15.96 -7.16
C ARG A 25 -8.21 15.50 -7.46
N HIS A 26 -8.37 14.28 -7.99
CA HIS A 26 -9.70 13.74 -8.27
C HIS A 26 -10.49 13.52 -6.97
N TYR A 27 -9.83 13.01 -5.94
CA TYR A 27 -10.42 12.86 -4.61
C TYR A 27 -10.93 14.21 -4.05
N ASP A 28 -10.09 15.25 -4.09
CA ASP A 28 -10.45 16.60 -3.64
C ASP A 28 -11.62 17.16 -4.47
N GLU A 29 -11.60 17.01 -5.81
CA GLU A 29 -12.67 17.44 -6.71
C GLU A 29 -14.03 16.77 -6.38
N ILE A 30 -14.03 15.47 -6.07
CA ILE A 30 -15.24 14.72 -5.71
C ILE A 30 -15.80 15.17 -4.35
N LEU A 31 -14.93 15.41 -3.37
CA LEU A 31 -15.34 15.92 -2.06
C LEU A 31 -15.91 17.34 -2.16
N GLU A 32 -15.23 18.20 -2.91
CA GLU A 32 -15.66 19.59 -3.10
C GLU A 32 -16.98 19.70 -3.86
N ARG A 33 -17.29 18.74 -4.73
CA ARG A 33 -18.54 18.80 -5.53
C ARG A 33 -19.80 18.76 -4.66
N TYR A 34 -19.77 17.99 -3.58
CA TYR A 34 -20.89 17.95 -2.64
C TYR A 34 -20.93 19.21 -1.77
N SER A 35 -19.78 19.66 -1.23
CA SER A 35 -19.76 20.84 -0.36
C SER A 35 -20.12 22.13 -1.11
N ARG A 36 -19.58 22.36 -2.32
CA ARG A 36 -19.84 23.57 -3.12
C ARG A 36 -21.31 23.77 -3.46
N ALA A 37 -22.08 22.69 -3.61
CA ALA A 37 -23.49 22.78 -3.95
C ALA A 37 -24.33 23.49 -2.86
N PHE A 38 -23.90 23.40 -1.60
CA PHE A 38 -24.68 23.89 -0.47
C PHE A 38 -23.98 24.99 0.35
N LEU A 39 -22.66 25.15 0.21
CA LEU A 39 -21.88 26.21 0.88
C LEU A 39 -22.48 27.63 0.77
N PRO A 40 -23.05 28.07 -0.37
CA PRO A 40 -23.70 29.39 -0.46
C PRO A 40 -24.93 29.56 0.46
N TRP A 41 -25.50 28.47 0.96
CA TRP A 41 -26.67 28.44 1.83
C TRP A 41 -26.32 28.24 3.31
N ILE A 42 -25.04 28.12 3.62
CA ILE A 42 -24.52 27.95 4.97
C ILE A 42 -23.91 29.28 5.42
N ASP A 43 -24.45 29.85 6.48
CA ASP A 43 -23.81 30.97 7.19
C ASP A 43 -22.79 30.36 8.15
N TYR A 44 -21.49 30.49 7.84
CA TYR A 44 -20.42 29.96 8.68
C TYR A 44 -19.30 30.99 8.93
N ALA A 45 -18.61 30.79 10.04
CA ALA A 45 -17.37 31.49 10.39
C ALA A 45 -16.22 30.49 10.50
N LEU A 46 -15.02 30.90 10.10
CA LEU A 46 -13.78 30.21 10.45
C LEU A 46 -13.05 31.04 11.51
N ASP A 47 -12.54 30.38 12.55
CA ASP A 47 -11.64 31.02 13.52
C ASP A 47 -10.17 30.99 13.05
N ASP A 48 -9.29 31.58 13.83
CA ASP A 48 -7.84 31.66 13.54
C ASP A 48 -7.15 30.29 13.44
N ARG A 49 -7.82 29.21 13.88
CA ARG A 49 -7.34 27.82 13.81
C ARG A 49 -8.02 27.02 12.70
N GLY A 50 -8.88 27.65 11.91
CA GLY A 50 -9.66 27.03 10.85
C GLY A 50 -10.84 26.20 11.35
N ALA A 51 -11.25 26.34 12.61
CA ALA A 51 -12.45 25.69 13.11
C ALA A 51 -13.70 26.39 12.56
N MET A 52 -14.60 25.60 11.98
CA MET A 52 -15.84 26.09 11.37
C MET A 52 -16.99 26.13 12.37
N THR A 53 -17.64 27.29 12.50
CA THR A 53 -18.89 27.47 13.26
C THR A 53 -20.02 27.82 12.32
N VAL A 54 -21.05 26.97 12.25
CA VAL A 54 -22.27 27.22 11.46
C VAL A 54 -23.27 28.00 12.30
N ARG A 55 -23.77 29.12 11.77
CA ARG A 55 -24.63 30.08 12.47
C ARG A 55 -26.11 29.93 12.13
N ASN A 56 -26.45 29.22 11.05
CA ASN A 56 -27.83 28.93 10.64
C ASN A 56 -28.19 27.44 10.81
N ASP A 57 -29.49 27.12 10.79
CA ASP A 57 -29.95 25.72 10.81
C ASP A 57 -29.70 25.04 9.45
N ALA A 58 -28.47 24.57 9.27
CA ALA A 58 -28.04 23.80 8.11
C ALA A 58 -28.24 22.29 8.29
N GLY A 59 -28.84 21.84 9.41
CA GLY A 59 -28.92 20.41 9.75
C GLY A 59 -29.65 19.59 8.69
N ALA A 60 -30.65 20.18 8.03
CA ALA A 60 -31.39 19.55 6.94
C ALA A 60 -30.52 19.24 5.71
N LEU A 61 -29.49 20.05 5.42
CA LEU A 61 -28.60 19.88 4.27
C LEU A 61 -27.68 18.66 4.42
N TYR A 62 -27.37 18.28 5.67
CA TYR A 62 -26.51 17.13 6.00
C TYR A 62 -27.29 15.89 6.43
N ARG A 63 -28.62 15.98 6.60
CA ARG A 63 -29.43 14.89 7.11
C ARG A 63 -29.59 13.74 6.12
N TYR A 64 -29.70 14.08 4.84
CA TYR A 64 -29.87 13.12 3.74
C TYR A 64 -28.98 13.54 2.56
N PRO A 65 -27.66 13.36 2.69
CA PRO A 65 -26.74 13.76 1.65
C PRO A 65 -26.88 12.80 0.45
N ASP A 66 -27.10 13.35 -0.75
CA ASP A 66 -26.89 12.56 -1.97
C ASP A 66 -25.38 12.44 -2.22
N LEU A 67 -24.84 11.29 -1.83
CA LEU A 67 -23.43 10.95 -1.97
C LEU A 67 -23.18 9.96 -3.11
N THR A 68 -24.10 9.86 -4.08
CA THR A 68 -24.01 8.89 -5.17
C THR A 68 -22.67 9.00 -5.91
N LEU A 69 -22.26 10.23 -6.25
CA LEU A 69 -20.98 10.48 -6.93
C LEU A 69 -19.76 10.08 -6.09
N GLN A 70 -19.80 10.32 -4.78
CA GLN A 70 -18.73 9.95 -3.84
C GLN A 70 -18.65 8.42 -3.70
N ALA A 71 -19.80 7.74 -3.67
CA ALA A 71 -19.87 6.29 -3.62
C ALA A 71 -19.33 5.65 -4.91
N GLU A 72 -19.71 6.18 -6.07
CA GLU A 72 -19.20 5.75 -7.38
C GLU A 72 -17.68 5.96 -7.49
N ALA A 73 -17.20 7.12 -7.04
CA ALA A 73 -15.77 7.40 -7.01
C ALA A 73 -15.00 6.45 -6.10
N LEU A 74 -15.51 6.19 -4.89
CA LEU A 74 -14.92 5.23 -3.97
C LEU A 74 -14.86 3.83 -4.59
N TYR A 75 -15.92 3.41 -5.29
CA TYR A 75 -15.91 2.16 -6.03
C TYR A 75 -14.82 2.15 -7.12
N GLY A 76 -14.64 3.26 -7.82
CA GLY A 76 -13.53 3.44 -8.78
C GLY A 76 -12.16 3.27 -8.13
N PHE A 77 -11.91 3.90 -6.97
CA PHE A 77 -10.67 3.73 -6.23
C PHE A 77 -10.46 2.29 -5.76
N VAL A 78 -11.50 1.63 -5.26
CA VAL A 78 -11.43 0.21 -4.85
C VAL A 78 -11.06 -0.69 -6.03
N ARG A 79 -11.67 -0.47 -7.20
CA ARG A 79 -11.34 -1.24 -8.40
C ARG A 79 -9.88 -1.03 -8.80
N ASP A 80 -9.40 0.20 -8.83
CA ASP A 80 -7.99 0.51 -9.17
C ASP A 80 -7.01 -0.12 -8.16
N THR A 81 -7.35 -0.12 -6.87
CA THR A 81 -6.58 -0.82 -5.83
C THR A 81 -6.53 -2.33 -6.08
N ILE A 82 -7.65 -2.96 -6.45
CA ILE A 82 -7.68 -4.40 -6.76
C ILE A 82 -6.83 -4.71 -7.99
N ASP A 83 -7.04 -3.96 -9.08
CA ASP A 83 -6.45 -4.27 -10.38
C ASP A 83 -4.93 -4.01 -10.42
N ARG A 84 -4.42 -3.10 -9.59
CA ARG A 84 -3.01 -2.69 -9.63
C ARG A 84 -2.24 -3.01 -8.36
N GLU A 85 -2.74 -2.55 -7.22
CA GLU A 85 -1.97 -2.59 -5.98
C GLU A 85 -2.04 -3.95 -5.31
N LEU A 86 -3.22 -4.55 -5.25
CA LEU A 86 -3.42 -5.84 -4.61
C LEU A 86 -2.72 -6.98 -5.39
N VAL A 87 -2.76 -6.94 -6.72
CA VAL A 87 -2.05 -7.92 -7.56
C VAL A 87 -0.55 -7.84 -7.32
N ALA A 88 0.03 -6.62 -7.36
CA ALA A 88 1.46 -6.43 -7.12
C ALA A 88 1.88 -6.85 -5.70
N GLU A 89 1.06 -6.56 -4.68
CA GLU A 89 1.33 -6.96 -3.30
C GLU A 89 1.28 -8.49 -3.12
N LEU A 90 0.30 -9.16 -3.75
CA LEU A 90 0.21 -10.62 -3.75
C LEU A 90 1.41 -11.27 -4.46
N ASP A 91 1.79 -10.76 -5.63
CA ASP A 91 2.96 -11.25 -6.38
C ASP A 91 4.24 -11.10 -5.55
N PHE A 92 4.38 -9.99 -4.83
CA PHE A 92 5.48 -9.76 -3.90
C PHE A 92 5.49 -10.79 -2.77
N LEU A 93 4.34 -11.04 -2.12
CA LEU A 93 4.24 -12.02 -1.04
C LEU A 93 4.55 -13.45 -1.51
N VAL A 94 4.01 -13.85 -2.66
CA VAL A 94 4.29 -15.18 -3.26
C VAL A 94 5.77 -15.33 -3.58
N THR A 95 6.38 -14.29 -4.13
CA THR A 95 7.83 -14.26 -4.41
C THR A 95 8.64 -14.35 -3.13
N TYR A 96 8.26 -13.58 -2.11
CA TYR A 96 8.92 -13.59 -0.80
C TYR A 96 8.90 -14.98 -0.15
N ASP A 97 7.74 -15.63 -0.09
CA ASP A 97 7.60 -16.98 0.45
C ASP A 97 8.38 -18.02 -0.36
N THR A 98 8.48 -17.83 -1.67
CA THR A 98 9.26 -18.71 -2.55
C THR A 98 10.75 -18.55 -2.31
N VAL A 99 11.25 -17.31 -2.24
CA VAL A 99 12.64 -17.00 -1.89
C VAL A 99 12.98 -17.61 -0.53
N LYS A 100 12.17 -17.36 0.50
CA LYS A 100 12.42 -17.87 1.86
C LYS A 100 12.49 -19.40 1.89
N ARG A 101 11.56 -20.10 1.22
CA ARG A 101 11.62 -21.56 1.08
C ARG A 101 12.87 -22.05 0.37
N ARG A 102 13.30 -21.39 -0.71
CA ARG A 102 14.54 -21.75 -1.43
C ARG A 102 15.78 -21.49 -0.58
N MET A 103 15.82 -20.40 0.18
CA MET A 103 16.96 -20.07 1.05
C MET A 103 17.18 -21.14 2.14
N VAL A 104 16.10 -21.65 2.73
CA VAL A 104 16.15 -22.73 3.74
C VAL A 104 16.76 -24.02 3.18
N THR A 105 16.67 -24.27 1.86
CA THR A 105 17.32 -25.44 1.24
C THR A 105 18.84 -25.29 1.10
N VAL A 106 19.37 -24.07 1.21
CA VAL A 106 20.81 -23.78 1.11
C VAL A 106 21.43 -23.69 2.49
N VAL A 107 20.80 -22.93 3.40
CA VAL A 107 21.28 -22.71 4.77
C VAL A 107 20.11 -22.73 5.74
N ASP A 108 20.25 -23.50 6.81
CA ASP A 108 19.34 -23.45 7.96
C ASP A 108 19.64 -22.21 8.81
N MET A 109 18.79 -21.19 8.69
CA MET A 109 18.95 -19.94 9.42
C MET A 109 17.64 -19.50 10.07
N PRO A 110 17.68 -18.77 11.19
CA PRO A 110 16.47 -18.25 11.81
C PRO A 110 15.68 -17.35 10.86
N ASP A 111 14.35 -17.47 10.90
CA ASP A 111 13.41 -16.68 10.06
C ASP A 111 13.75 -15.18 10.03
N ARG A 112 14.06 -14.59 11.20
CA ARG A 112 14.41 -13.18 11.29
C ARG A 112 15.67 -12.80 10.49
N ARG A 113 16.63 -13.71 10.37
CA ARG A 113 17.87 -13.51 9.59
C ARG A 113 17.59 -13.62 8.10
N ALA A 114 16.82 -14.62 7.68
CA ALA A 114 16.35 -14.73 6.30
C ALA A 114 15.55 -13.48 5.88
N ASP A 115 14.62 -13.03 6.73
CA ASP A 115 13.80 -11.86 6.46
C ASP A 115 14.62 -10.57 6.35
N LEU A 116 15.71 -10.46 7.12
CA LEU A 116 16.66 -9.35 7.04
C LEU A 116 17.47 -9.41 5.75
N PHE A 117 17.97 -10.59 5.38
CA PHE A 117 18.73 -10.80 4.15
C PHE A 117 17.91 -10.40 2.92
N ILE A 118 16.69 -10.92 2.80
CA ILE A 118 15.79 -10.61 1.68
C ILE A 118 15.54 -9.10 1.60
N ARG A 119 15.25 -8.44 2.73
CA ARG A 119 15.05 -6.98 2.77
C ARG A 119 16.27 -6.19 2.30
N LEU A 120 17.47 -6.57 2.73
CA LEU A 120 18.71 -5.90 2.33
C LEU A 120 19.03 -6.14 0.84
N CYS A 121 18.72 -7.31 0.30
CA CYS A 121 18.84 -7.59 -1.13
C CYS A 121 17.82 -6.79 -1.94
N LEU A 122 16.56 -6.69 -1.51
CA LEU A 122 15.53 -5.89 -2.18
C LEU A 122 15.95 -4.41 -2.29
N GLN A 123 16.50 -3.83 -1.23
CA GLN A 123 17.06 -2.47 -1.25
C GLN A 123 18.27 -2.33 -2.18
N GLY A 124 19.01 -3.41 -2.41
CA GLY A 124 20.22 -3.46 -3.23
C GLY A 124 20.01 -4.00 -4.65
N LYS A 125 18.77 -4.02 -5.15
CA LYS A 125 18.40 -4.60 -6.47
C LYS A 125 18.85 -6.06 -6.64
N GLY A 126 18.64 -6.88 -5.61
CA GLY A 126 18.94 -8.31 -5.61
C GLY A 126 20.35 -8.68 -5.14
N ARG A 127 21.18 -7.72 -4.72
CA ARG A 127 22.54 -7.98 -4.20
C ARG A 127 22.83 -7.22 -2.92
N LEU A 128 23.68 -7.78 -2.07
CA LEU A 128 24.20 -7.08 -0.90
C LEU A 128 25.42 -6.24 -1.28
N SER A 129 25.55 -5.06 -0.69
CA SER A 129 26.81 -4.32 -0.71
C SER A 129 27.84 -5.02 0.19
N LYS A 130 29.14 -4.75 -0.01
CA LYS A 130 30.22 -5.34 0.81
C LYS A 130 29.95 -5.21 2.31
N THR A 131 29.59 -4.02 2.78
CA THR A 131 29.26 -3.75 4.19
C THR A 131 28.02 -4.50 4.69
N ARG A 132 27.10 -4.87 3.80
CA ARG A 132 25.90 -5.66 4.16
C ARG A 132 26.20 -7.15 4.21
N ARG A 133 27.16 -7.64 3.42
CA ARG A 133 27.66 -9.02 3.53
C ARG A 133 28.32 -9.27 4.89
N ASP A 134 29.07 -8.28 5.40
CA ASP A 134 29.70 -8.36 6.73
C ASP A 134 28.69 -8.50 7.89
N GLN A 135 27.40 -8.20 7.66
CA GLN A 135 26.34 -8.42 8.66
C GLN A 135 25.91 -9.89 8.76
N PHE A 136 26.44 -10.77 7.91
CA PHE A 136 26.18 -12.21 7.87
C PHE A 136 27.45 -13.04 8.04
N PRO A 137 28.16 -12.91 9.19
CA PRO A 137 29.41 -13.64 9.42
C PRO A 137 29.22 -15.16 9.53
N GLU A 138 27.99 -15.63 9.76
CA GLU A 138 27.66 -17.06 9.77
C GLU A 138 27.54 -17.68 8.38
N LEU A 139 27.53 -16.87 7.31
CA LEU A 139 27.41 -17.33 5.93
C LEU A 139 28.77 -17.27 5.24
N THR A 140 29.11 -18.33 4.51
CA THR A 140 30.27 -18.34 3.63
C THR A 140 30.01 -17.52 2.36
N ASP A 141 31.08 -17.09 1.67
CA ASP A 141 30.96 -16.36 0.41
C ASP A 141 30.14 -17.14 -0.64
N ASN A 142 30.28 -18.47 -0.67
CA ASN A 142 29.51 -19.33 -1.59
C ASN A 142 28.02 -19.36 -1.23
N GLU A 143 27.68 -19.44 0.06
CA GLU A 143 26.29 -19.36 0.52
C GLU A 143 25.69 -17.99 0.22
N LEU A 144 26.43 -16.90 0.48
CA LEU A 144 26.00 -15.55 0.13
C LEU A 144 25.68 -15.41 -1.36
N GLU A 145 26.57 -15.88 -2.24
CA GLU A 145 26.37 -15.83 -3.69
C GLU A 145 25.16 -16.65 -4.14
N ARG A 146 24.95 -17.84 -3.56
CA ARG A 146 23.77 -18.68 -3.85
C ARG A 146 22.48 -18.00 -3.39
N LEU A 147 22.47 -17.42 -2.20
CA LEU A 147 21.29 -16.73 -1.66
C LEU A 147 20.99 -15.45 -2.45
N GLU A 148 22.00 -14.66 -2.82
CA GLU A 148 21.84 -13.50 -3.72
C GLU A 148 21.29 -13.91 -5.09
N SER A 149 21.75 -15.05 -5.62
CA SER A 149 21.25 -15.59 -6.90
C SER A 149 19.78 -16.00 -6.81
N ILE A 150 19.38 -16.69 -5.73
CA ILE A 150 17.97 -17.04 -5.48
C ILE A 150 17.09 -15.79 -5.46
N VAL A 151 17.51 -14.75 -4.73
CA VAL A 151 16.74 -13.50 -4.64
C VAL A 151 16.64 -12.82 -6.00
N SER A 152 17.76 -12.73 -6.73
CA SER A 152 17.82 -12.10 -8.05
C SER A 152 16.97 -12.84 -9.10
N GLU A 153 17.00 -14.17 -9.12
CA GLU A 153 16.20 -15.00 -10.04
C GLU A 153 14.70 -14.82 -9.83
N GLU A 154 14.23 -14.81 -8.58
CA GLU A 154 12.81 -14.64 -8.29
C GLU A 154 12.38 -13.17 -8.46
N MET A 155 13.26 -12.20 -8.21
CA MET A 155 12.96 -10.78 -8.49
C MET A 155 12.75 -10.48 -9.99
N ILE A 156 13.46 -11.16 -10.90
CA ILE A 156 13.27 -10.99 -12.36
C ILE A 156 11.86 -11.42 -12.80
N LYS A 157 11.22 -12.32 -12.04
CA LYS A 157 9.86 -12.78 -12.34
C LYS A 157 8.78 -11.82 -11.83
N LEU A 158 9.13 -10.85 -10.98
CA LEU A 158 8.19 -9.82 -10.56
C LEU A 158 7.97 -8.88 -11.75
N PRO A 159 6.72 -8.69 -12.23
CA PRO A 159 6.44 -7.62 -13.17
C PRO A 159 6.85 -6.29 -12.51
N ASP A 160 7.53 -5.42 -13.26
CA ASP A 160 7.95 -4.09 -12.79
C ASP A 160 6.72 -3.30 -12.29
N SER A 161 6.46 -3.38 -11.00
CA SER A 161 5.42 -2.64 -10.31
C SER A 161 5.94 -1.22 -10.08
N GLY A 162 5.99 -0.44 -11.15
CA GLY A 162 6.53 0.92 -11.11
C GLY A 162 6.10 1.75 -12.32
N SER A 163 4.89 2.31 -12.27
CA SER A 163 4.52 3.60 -12.88
C SER A 163 3.21 4.11 -12.28
#